data_AF-A0A7C1UZQ5-F1
#
_entry.id   AF-A0A7C1UZQ5-F1
#
_cell.length_a   1.000
_cell.length_b   1.000
_cell.length_c   1.000
_cell.angle_alpha   90.00
_cell.angle_beta   90.00
_cell.angle_gamma   90.00
#
_symmetry.space_group_name_H-M   'P 1'
#
loop_
_entity.id
_entity.type
_entity.pdbx_description
1 polymer ?
#
loop_
_entity_poly.entity_id
_entity_poly.type
_entity_poly.pdbx_seq_one_letter_code
_entity_poly.pdbx_strand_id
1 'polypeptide(L)'
;MSEDQQKNPQPWEEVKIPERLPILVVRGMVLYPGLIIPIMVGRVPSKRLVDKALLGDQMIAVTTQKKEDGEEPGPDDIFHVGTAAQILKMMKLPDGAYQLIVRAIKKIRLVYFEKADEDGYWTARAEVLDLPDMSKYEADKEIEALLLNIR
;
A
#
# COMPACT_ATOMS: atom_id res chain seq x y z
N MET A 1 20.27 -31.43 16.01
CA MET A 1 19.18 -30.76 16.74
C MET A 1 18.99 -29.43 16.06
N SER A 2 18.24 -29.44 14.97
CA SER A 2 17.88 -28.24 14.22
C SER A 2 16.77 -27.59 15.01
N GLU A 3 17.06 -26.46 15.66
CA GLU A 3 16.02 -25.63 16.23
C GLU A 3 15.11 -25.20 15.08
N ASP A 4 13.91 -25.79 15.04
CA ASP A 4 12.78 -25.26 14.29
C ASP A 4 12.60 -23.80 14.75
N GLN A 5 13.15 -22.86 13.97
CA GLN A 5 12.85 -21.45 14.11
C GLN A 5 11.37 -21.28 13.77
N GLN A 6 10.54 -21.43 14.80
CA GLN A 6 9.13 -21.13 14.75
C GLN A 6 9.01 -19.65 14.40
N LYS A 7 8.82 -19.35 13.10
CA LYS A 7 8.58 -18.00 12.61
C LYS A 7 7.37 -17.46 13.34
N ASN A 8 7.62 -16.61 14.34
CA ASN A 8 6.56 -15.85 14.97
C ASN A 8 5.98 -14.94 13.88
N PRO A 9 4.68 -15.04 13.56
CA PRO A 9 4.08 -14.22 12.52
C PRO A 9 4.33 -12.75 12.85
N GLN A 10 4.72 -11.97 11.85
CA GLN A 10 4.97 -10.56 12.09
C GLN A 10 3.65 -9.89 12.49
N PRO A 11 3.64 -8.90 13.40
CA PRO A 11 2.39 -8.31 13.92
C PRO A 11 1.44 -7.73 12.85
N TRP A 12 1.94 -7.51 11.64
CA TRP A 12 1.18 -7.00 10.51
C TRP A 12 0.59 -8.10 9.60
N GLU A 13 0.97 -9.38 9.77
CA GLU A 13 0.45 -10.50 8.98
C GLU A 13 -1.00 -10.87 9.36
N GLU A 14 -1.40 -10.58 10.60
CA GLU A 14 -2.75 -10.85 11.12
C GLU A 14 -3.75 -9.70 10.89
N VAL A 15 -3.31 -8.57 10.31
CA VAL A 15 -4.19 -7.42 10.07
C VAL A 15 -5.21 -7.78 9.00
N LYS A 16 -6.49 -7.77 9.38
CA LYS A 16 -7.61 -8.01 8.46
C LYS A 16 -7.73 -6.85 7.48
N ILE A 17 -7.69 -7.17 6.18
CA ILE A 17 -7.87 -6.19 5.11
C ILE A 17 -9.36 -6.11 4.76
N PRO A 18 -9.99 -4.92 4.86
CA PRO A 18 -11.36 -4.72 4.40
C PRO A 18 -11.54 -5.08 2.92
N GLU A 19 -12.72 -5.57 2.56
CA GLU A 19 -13.02 -5.97 1.18
C GLU A 19 -12.94 -4.78 0.22
N ARG A 20 -13.35 -3.58 0.66
CA ARG A 20 -13.26 -2.34 -0.11
C ARG A 20 -12.32 -1.37 0.56
N LEU A 21 -11.42 -0.79 -0.23
CA LEU A 21 -10.44 0.19 0.23
C LEU A 21 -10.52 1.46 -0.62
N PRO A 22 -10.38 2.64 0.00
CA PRO A 22 -10.17 3.85 -0.75
C PRO A 22 -8.73 3.88 -1.28
N ILE A 23 -8.57 4.37 -2.52
CA ILE A 23 -7.32 4.29 -3.28
C ILE A 23 -6.55 5.60 -3.18
N LEU A 24 -5.42 5.56 -2.49
CA LEU A 24 -4.42 6.61 -2.51
C LEU A 24 -3.42 6.36 -3.64
N VAL A 25 -3.41 7.25 -4.63
CA VAL A 25 -2.46 7.18 -5.74
C VAL A 25 -1.24 8.03 -5.42
N VAL A 26 -0.07 7.40 -5.38
CA VAL A 26 1.23 8.04 -5.15
C VAL A 26 2.06 8.08 -6.44
N ARG A 27 3.13 8.89 -6.45
CA ARG A 27 4.05 9.02 -7.59
C ARG A 27 5.43 8.48 -7.22
N GLY A 28 6.03 7.74 -8.14
CA GLY A 28 7.43 7.31 -8.05
C GLY A 28 7.76 6.37 -6.89
N MET A 29 6.75 5.76 -6.24
CA MET A 29 6.97 4.84 -5.13
C MET A 29 5.99 3.68 -5.14
N VAL A 30 6.48 2.52 -4.72
CA VAL A 30 5.69 1.30 -4.50
C VAL A 30 6.00 0.81 -3.09
N LEU A 31 4.96 0.49 -2.33
CA LEU A 31 5.09 0.02 -0.96
C LEU A 31 5.22 -1.50 -0.94
N TYR A 32 6.15 -2.01 -0.16
CA TYR A 32 6.29 -3.45 0.10
C TYR A 32 5.82 -3.79 1.52
N PRO A 33 5.12 -4.93 1.73
CA PRO A 33 4.70 -5.38 3.05
C PRO A 33 5.81 -5.31 4.12
N GLY A 34 5.46 -4.86 5.32
CA GLY A 34 6.38 -4.67 6.45
C GLY A 34 7.07 -3.30 6.51
N LEU A 35 7.06 -2.51 5.42
CA LEU A 35 7.63 -1.15 5.45
C LEU A 35 6.75 -0.17 6.24
N ILE A 36 7.40 0.75 6.95
CA ILE A 36 6.76 1.93 7.54
C ILE A 36 7.40 3.17 6.91
N ILE A 37 6.60 3.97 6.20
CA ILE A 37 7.11 5.13 5.45
C ILE A 37 6.21 6.36 5.63
N PRO A 38 6.79 7.57 5.54
CA PRO A 38 6.01 8.79 5.43
C PRO A 38 5.47 8.99 4.00
N ILE A 39 4.21 9.41 3.87
CA ILE A 39 3.60 9.82 2.59
C ILE A 39 3.03 11.23 2.73
N MET A 40 3.37 12.11 1.79
CA MET A 40 2.78 13.45 1.69
C MET A 40 1.52 13.43 0.81
N VAL A 41 0.46 14.08 1.30
CA VAL A 41 -0.83 14.18 0.63
C VAL A 41 -1.26 15.65 0.54
N GLY A 42 -1.21 16.21 -0.66
CA GLY A 42 -1.58 17.62 -0.91
C GLY A 42 -2.93 17.82 -1.60
N ARG A 43 -3.35 16.88 -2.45
CA ARG A 43 -4.56 17.02 -3.28
C ARG A 43 -5.83 16.93 -2.46
N VAL A 44 -6.82 17.76 -2.79
CA VAL A 44 -8.11 17.83 -2.06
C VAL A 44 -8.82 16.47 -2.01
N PRO A 45 -8.97 15.71 -3.12
CA PRO A 45 -9.61 14.38 -3.07
C PRO A 45 -8.85 13.39 -2.18
N SER A 46 -7.51 13.42 -2.23
CA SER A 46 -6.68 12.55 -1.41
C SER A 46 -6.74 12.90 0.09
N LYS A 47 -6.89 14.18 0.44
CA LYS A 47 -7.11 14.58 1.84
C LYS A 47 -8.47 14.10 2.36
N ARG A 48 -9.53 14.23 1.56
CA ARG A 48 -10.87 13.70 1.89
C ARG A 48 -10.85 12.19 2.08
N LEU A 49 -10.16 11.48 1.18
CA LEU A 49 -9.92 10.04 1.31
C LEU A 49 -9.30 9.69 2.67
N VAL A 50 -8.27 10.43 3.08
CA VAL A 50 -7.58 10.19 4.35
C VAL A 50 -8.52 10.43 5.52
N ASP A 51 -9.27 11.54 5.51
CA ASP A 51 -10.23 11.85 6.57
C ASP A 51 -11.28 10.74 6.72
N LYS A 52 -11.80 10.21 5.60
CA LYS A 52 -12.75 9.09 5.60
C LYS A 52 -12.13 7.78 6.09
N ALA A 53 -10.91 7.48 5.64
CA ALA A 53 -10.19 6.27 6.07
C ALA A 53 -9.91 6.30 7.57
N LEU A 54 -9.56 7.47 8.14
CA LEU A 54 -9.31 7.66 9.57
C LEU A 54 -10.56 7.46 10.43
N LEU A 55 -11.76 7.68 9.88
CA LEU A 55 -13.05 7.42 10.56
C LEU A 55 -13.49 5.96 10.49
N GLY A 56 -12.93 5.18 9.57
CA GLY A 56 -13.22 3.75 9.38
C GLY A 56 -12.10 2.86 9.91
N ASP A 57 -11.71 1.85 9.14
CA ASP A 57 -10.71 0.85 9.51
C ASP A 57 -9.25 1.36 9.49
N GLN A 58 -9.03 2.63 9.16
CA GLN A 58 -7.69 3.24 8.98
C GLN A 58 -6.86 2.55 7.88
N MET A 59 -7.53 1.84 6.97
CA MET A 59 -6.91 1.10 5.88
C MET A 59 -7.12 1.83 4.55
N ILE A 60 -6.05 1.86 3.75
CA ILE A 60 -6.06 2.45 2.41
C ILE A 60 -5.38 1.49 1.43
N ALA A 61 -5.78 1.55 0.16
CA ALA A 61 -5.04 0.94 -0.93
C ALA A 61 -4.05 1.97 -1.49
N VAL A 62 -2.76 1.66 -1.47
CA VAL A 62 -1.74 2.51 -2.08
C VAL A 62 -1.31 1.91 -3.42
N THR A 63 -1.42 2.70 -4.48
CA THR A 63 -0.95 2.33 -5.82
C THR A 63 -0.25 3.50 -6.50
N THR A 64 0.44 3.25 -7.60
CA THR A 64 1.15 4.27 -8.39
C THR A 64 0.48 4.52 -9.73
N GLN A 65 0.69 5.70 -10.29
CA GLN A 65 0.28 6.03 -11.66
C GLN A 65 1.14 5.25 -12.68
N LYS A 66 0.56 4.88 -13.82
CA LYS A 66 1.26 4.31 -14.99
C LYS A 66 2.06 5.36 -15.75
N LYS A 67 1.55 6.59 -15.80
CA LYS A 67 2.17 7.75 -16.43
C LYS A 67 2.21 8.90 -15.43
N GLU A 68 3.24 9.73 -15.49
CA GLU A 68 3.37 10.88 -14.58
C GLU A 68 2.40 12.03 -14.94
N ASP A 69 1.90 12.02 -16.18
CA ASP A 69 1.00 13.03 -16.72
C ASP A 69 -0.45 12.74 -16.29
N GLY A 70 -1.02 13.63 -15.47
CA GLY A 70 -2.41 13.54 -15.00
C GLY A 70 -2.58 13.98 -13.55
N GLU A 71 -3.44 14.99 -13.34
CA GLU A 71 -3.75 15.52 -12.01
C GLU A 71 -4.78 14.65 -11.26
N GLU A 72 -5.67 13.97 -11.97
CA GLU A 72 -6.70 13.10 -11.41
C GLU A 72 -6.66 11.73 -12.10
N PRO A 73 -5.83 10.78 -11.62
CA PRO A 73 -5.71 9.47 -12.24
C PRO A 73 -7.02 8.67 -12.07
N GLY A 74 -7.54 8.16 -13.18
CA GLY A 74 -8.63 7.18 -13.18
C GLY A 74 -8.13 5.75 -12.97
N PRO A 75 -9.04 4.76 -12.90
CA PRO A 75 -8.70 3.34 -12.80
C PRO A 75 -7.79 2.85 -13.92
N ASP A 76 -7.92 3.42 -15.12
CA ASP A 76 -7.10 3.04 -16.28
C ASP A 76 -5.68 3.63 -16.23
N ASP A 77 -5.48 4.70 -15.46
CA ASP A 77 -4.22 5.43 -15.34
C ASP A 77 -3.31 4.89 -14.21
N ILE A 78 -3.81 3.96 -13.40
CA ILE A 78 -3.08 3.39 -12.26
C ILE A 78 -2.74 1.92 -12.47
N PHE A 79 -1.72 1.46 -11.76
CA PHE A 79 -1.49 0.03 -11.62
C PHE A 79 -2.60 -0.59 -10.76
N HIS A 80 -3.15 -1.71 -11.22
CA HIS A 80 -4.18 -2.44 -10.47
C HIS A 80 -3.58 -3.31 -9.37
N VAL A 81 -2.27 -3.50 -9.36
CA VAL A 81 -1.56 -4.11 -8.24
C VAL A 81 -0.99 -3.00 -7.37
N GLY A 82 -1.31 -3.04 -6.09
CA GLY A 82 -0.85 -2.10 -5.08
C GLY A 82 -0.65 -2.79 -3.74
N THR A 83 -0.70 -2.00 -2.68
CA THR A 83 -0.46 -2.48 -1.31
C THR A 83 -1.53 -1.94 -0.39
N ALA A 84 -2.17 -2.83 0.37
CA ALA A 84 -3.00 -2.43 1.50
C ALA A 84 -2.07 -1.86 2.58
N ALA A 85 -2.37 -0.66 3.05
CA ALA A 85 -1.60 0.01 4.06
C ALA A 85 -2.49 0.52 5.19
N GLN A 86 -1.98 0.45 6.42
CA GLN A 86 -2.61 1.01 7.60
C GLN A 86 -2.05 2.41 7.87
N ILE A 87 -2.91 3.38 8.11
CA ILE A 87 -2.53 4.71 8.57
C ILE A 87 -2.23 4.63 10.07
N LEU A 88 -0.97 4.79 10.45
CA LEU A 88 -0.55 4.80 11.86
C LEU A 88 -0.68 6.20 12.48
N LYS A 89 -0.41 7.25 11.69
CA LYS A 89 -0.46 8.63 12.15
C LYS A 89 -0.73 9.57 10.98
N MET A 90 -1.45 10.65 11.25
CA MET A 90 -1.61 11.78 10.32
C MET A 90 -1.24 13.08 11.03
N MET A 91 -0.51 13.94 10.34
CA MET A 91 -0.14 15.28 10.81
C MET A 91 -0.52 16.29 9.72
N LYS A 92 -1.21 17.36 10.12
CA LYS A 92 -1.50 18.49 9.23
C LYS A 92 -0.31 19.46 9.27
N LEU A 93 0.29 19.72 8.13
CA LEU A 93 1.40 20.65 7.98
C LEU A 93 0.88 22.10 7.86
N PRO A 94 1.72 23.12 8.14
CA PRO A 94 1.32 24.53 8.07
C PRO A 94 0.85 24.99 6.69
N ASP A 95 1.31 24.32 5.62
CA ASP A 95 0.90 24.55 4.24
C ASP A 95 -0.45 23.91 3.87
N GLY A 96 -1.07 23.18 4.80
CA GLY A 96 -2.34 22.48 4.61
C GLY A 96 -2.21 21.11 3.93
N ALA A 97 -0.99 20.61 3.71
CA ALA A 97 -0.73 19.23 3.30
C ALA A 97 -0.81 18.27 4.50
N TYR A 98 -1.12 17.00 4.25
CA TYR A 98 -1.11 15.96 5.26
C TYR A 98 0.16 15.13 5.12
N GLN A 99 0.84 14.89 6.24
CA GLN A 99 1.91 13.89 6.33
C GLN A 99 1.36 12.66 7.05
N LEU A 100 1.29 11.56 6.33
CA LEU A 100 0.87 10.26 6.87
C LEU A 100 2.10 9.43 7.22
N ILE A 101 2.04 8.70 8.32
CA ILE A 101 2.92 7.55 8.57
C ILE A 101 2.08 6.32 8.30
N VAL A 102 2.46 5.54 7.29
CA VAL A 102 1.72 4.34 6.89
C VAL A 102 2.56 3.10 7.05
N ARG A 103 1.92 1.99 7.41
CA ARG A 103 2.51 0.65 7.40
C ARG A 103 1.94 -0.16 6.25
N ALA A 104 2.80 -0.68 5.40
CA ALA A 104 2.44 -1.62 4.36
C ALA A 104 2.11 -2.99 4.95
N ILE A 105 0.93 -3.52 4.64
CA ILE A 105 0.39 -4.75 5.24
C ILE A 105 0.51 -5.94 4.28
N LYS A 106 -0.17 -5.91 3.14
CA LYS A 106 -0.08 -6.96 2.11
C LYS A 106 -0.20 -6.37 0.71
N LYS A 107 0.33 -7.10 -0.28
CA LYS A 107 0.04 -6.82 -1.68
C LYS A 107 -1.41 -7.14 -1.98
N ILE A 108 -2.04 -6.31 -2.81
CA ILE A 108 -3.43 -6.46 -3.21
C ILE A 108 -3.56 -6.22 -4.71
N ARG A 109 -4.57 -6.85 -5.30
CA ARG A 109 -5.10 -6.53 -6.62
C ARG A 109 -6.40 -5.75 -6.43
N LEU A 110 -6.47 -4.58 -7.04
CA LEU A 110 -7.63 -3.71 -7.08
C LEU A 110 -8.53 -4.15 -8.23
N VAL A 111 -9.77 -4.46 -7.89
CA VAL A 111 -10.83 -4.89 -8.79
C VAL A 111 -12.10 -4.10 -8.46
N TYR A 112 -13.02 -3.95 -9.40
CA TYR A 112 -14.30 -3.24 -9.22
C TYR A 112 -14.14 -1.84 -8.61
N PHE A 113 -13.85 -0.87 -9.47
CA PHE A 113 -13.63 0.52 -9.07
C PHE A 113 -14.94 1.30 -8.99
N GLU A 114 -15.12 2.04 -7.90
CA GLU A 114 -16.27 2.90 -7.63
C GLU A 114 -15.76 4.30 -7.27
N LYS A 115 -16.30 5.33 -7.91
CA LYS A 115 -15.97 6.73 -7.57
C LYS A 115 -16.83 7.17 -6.40
N ALA A 116 -16.23 7.76 -5.37
CA ALA A 116 -16.98 8.41 -4.31
C ALA A 116 -17.48 9.77 -4.83
N ASP A 117 -18.73 9.83 -5.30
CA ASP A 117 -19.28 10.99 -6.03
C ASP A 117 -19.15 12.32 -5.26
N GLU A 118 -19.31 12.33 -3.93
CA GLU A 118 -19.21 13.54 -3.10
C GLU A 118 -17.76 13.94 -2.79
N ASP A 119 -16.85 12.97 -2.72
CA ASP A 119 -15.49 13.18 -2.19
C ASP A 119 -14.40 13.19 -3.28
N GLY A 120 -14.70 12.69 -4.48
CA GLY A 120 -13.84 12.74 -5.67
C GLY A 120 -12.69 11.73 -5.68
N TYR A 121 -12.57 10.84 -4.68
CA TYR A 121 -11.57 9.77 -4.66
C TYR A 121 -12.15 8.43 -5.16
N TRP A 122 -11.27 7.53 -5.57
CA TRP A 122 -11.65 6.19 -6.01
C TRP A 122 -11.62 5.21 -4.84
N THR A 123 -12.55 4.26 -4.86
CA THR A 123 -12.55 3.07 -4.02
C THR A 123 -12.51 1.84 -4.92
N ALA A 124 -11.95 0.74 -4.43
CA ALA A 124 -12.00 -0.53 -5.14
C ALA A 124 -12.09 -1.69 -4.16
N ARG A 125 -12.60 -2.81 -4.65
CA ARG A 125 -12.46 -4.08 -3.97
C ARG A 125 -11.00 -4.54 -4.03
N ALA A 126 -10.48 -5.00 -2.89
CA ALA A 126 -9.11 -5.47 -2.75
C ALA A 126 -9.05 -6.99 -2.61
N GLU A 127 -8.40 -7.65 -3.56
CA GLU A 127 -8.06 -9.07 -3.48
C GLU A 127 -6.64 -9.22 -2.95
N VAL A 128 -6.46 -9.89 -1.83
CA VAL A 128 -5.13 -10.11 -1.25
C VAL A 128 -4.31 -11.02 -2.15
N LEU A 129 -3.10 -10.59 -2.49
CA LEU A 129 -2.13 -11.40 -3.21
C LEU A 129 -1.17 -11.99 -2.18
N ASP A 130 -1.32 -13.28 -1.90
CA ASP A 130 -0.35 -13.98 -1.08
C ASP A 130 0.98 -14.04 -1.84
N LEU A 131 2.00 -13.44 -1.25
CA LEU A 131 3.36 -13.58 -1.74
C LEU A 131 3.79 -15.03 -1.48
N PRO A 132 4.47 -15.69 -2.44
CA PRO A 132 5.14 -16.93 -2.16
C PRO A 132 6.04 -16.72 -0.93
N ASP A 133 5.95 -17.61 0.05
CA ASP A 133 6.86 -17.57 1.18
C ASP A 133 8.29 -17.78 0.63
N MET A 134 9.06 -16.69 0.56
CA MET A 134 10.41 -16.72 0.00
C MET A 134 11.34 -17.62 0.82
N SER A 135 11.00 -17.97 2.07
CA SER A 135 11.77 -18.96 2.83
C SER A 135 11.59 -20.41 2.37
N LYS A 136 10.59 -20.66 1.50
CA LYS A 136 10.46 -21.96 0.81
C LYS A 136 11.37 -22.08 -0.40
N TYR A 137 11.92 -20.97 -0.87
CA TYR A 137 12.99 -20.97 -1.85
C TYR A 137 14.26 -20.92 -1.02
N GLU A 138 14.95 -22.07 -0.91
CA GLU A 138 16.35 -22.03 -0.48
C GLU A 138 17.03 -20.99 -1.36
N ALA A 139 17.75 -20.05 -0.76
CA ALA A 139 18.52 -19.08 -1.50
C ALA A 139 19.60 -19.87 -2.24
N ASP A 140 19.27 -20.34 -3.45
CA ASP A 140 20.27 -20.83 -4.38
C ASP A 140 21.28 -19.70 -4.50
N LYS A 141 22.57 -20.02 -4.42
CA LYS A 141 23.67 -19.03 -4.42
C LYS A 141 23.57 -18.03 -5.59
N GLU A 142 22.85 -18.39 -6.65
CA GLU A 142 22.51 -17.54 -7.79
C GLU A 142 21.59 -16.37 -7.42
N ILE A 143 20.60 -16.56 -6.53
CA ILE A 143 19.66 -15.52 -6.06
C ILE A 143 20.39 -14.51 -5.16
N GLU A 144 21.29 -14.95 -4.29
CA GLU A 144 22.12 -14.05 -3.47
C GLU A 144 23.04 -13.17 -4.34
N ALA A 145 23.64 -13.75 -5.38
CA ALA A 145 24.50 -13.02 -6.31
C ALA A 145 23.74 -11.94 -7.09
N LEU A 146 22.52 -12.24 -7.53
CA LEU A 146 21.63 -11.30 -8.22
C LEU A 146 21.20 -10.13 -7.33
N LEU A 147 20.95 -10.38 -6.04
CA LEU A 147 20.47 -9.36 -5.11
C LEU A 147 21.57 -8.40 -4.64
N LEU A 148 22.82 -8.85 -4.56
CA LEU A 148 23.91 -8.05 -4.01
C LEU A 148 24.77 -7.34 -5.06
N ASN A 149 24.61 -7.65 -6.35
CA ASN A 149 25.41 -7.08 -7.45
C ASN A 149 26.93 -7.06 -7.13
N ILE A 150 27.40 -8.08 -6.41
CA ILE A 150 28.82 -8.23 -6.07
C ILE A 150 29.49 -8.78 -7.32
N ARG A 151 30.49 -8.03 -7.78
CA ARG A 151 31.38 -8.41 -8.88
C ARG A 151 32.56 -9.22 -8.36
#